data_AF-A0A268T9Y4-F1
#
_entry.id   AF-A0A268T9Y4-F1
#
_cell.length_a   1.000
_cell.length_b   1.000
_cell.length_c   1.000
_cell.angle_alpha   90.00
_cell.angle_beta   90.00
_cell.angle_gamma   90.00
#
_symmetry.space_group_name_H-M   'P 1'
#
loop_
_entity.id
_entity.type
_entity.pdbx_description
1 polymer ?
#
loop_
_entity_poly.entity_id
_entity_poly.type
_entity_poly.pdbx_seq_one_letter_code
_entity_poly.pdbx_strand_id
1 'polypeptide(L)'
;MQQNKTWKDIWTQKSGNEAELAWLKEKLINDSVTEVGDYLMKLNGYDSKTGTLKSDSMREFITKTIAPKLAGCESFYDVGCGSGAFLYLLLEDLQNKNANKNTPKTYAVGGCDYSDSLIRVADLVFKTKAINRAGGGAGKTTP
;
A
#
# COMPACT_ATOMS: atom_id res chain seq x y z
N MET A 1 -38.58 3.24 -5.91
CA MET A 1 -37.84 3.35 -4.63
C MET A 1 -36.36 3.30 -4.94
N GLN A 2 -35.60 4.34 -4.59
CA GLN A 2 -34.14 4.34 -4.74
C GLN A 2 -33.58 3.47 -3.60
N GLN A 3 -32.92 2.36 -3.92
CA GLN A 3 -32.26 1.55 -2.89
C GLN A 3 -31.14 2.36 -2.24
N ASN A 4 -31.13 2.43 -0.90
CA ASN A 4 -30.00 2.97 -0.16
C ASN A 4 -28.81 2.01 -0.32
N LYS A 5 -27.75 2.44 -1.02
CA LYS A 5 -26.50 1.69 -1.10
C LYS A 5 -25.79 1.75 0.26
N THR A 6 -25.37 0.61 0.81
CA THR A 6 -24.50 0.59 1.99
C THR A 6 -23.07 0.99 1.61
N TRP A 7 -22.24 1.32 2.60
CA TRP A 7 -20.80 1.54 2.35
C TRP A 7 -20.14 0.33 1.71
N LYS A 8 -20.49 -0.87 2.17
CA LYS A 8 -20.01 -2.12 1.56
C LYS A 8 -20.35 -2.19 0.08
N ASP A 9 -21.59 -1.86 -0.29
CA ASP A 9 -22.04 -1.89 -1.69
C ASP A 9 -21.30 -0.87 -2.58
N ILE A 10 -20.94 0.29 -2.02
CA ILE A 10 -20.17 1.31 -2.75
C ILE A 10 -18.74 0.84 -2.98
N TRP A 11 -18.11 0.26 -1.96
CA TRP A 11 -16.70 -0.12 -2.02
C TRP A 11 -16.45 -1.40 -2.82
N THR A 12 -17.35 -2.38 -2.79
CA THR A 12 -17.25 -3.60 -3.61
C THR A 12 -17.27 -3.32 -5.12
N GLN A 13 -17.82 -2.17 -5.54
CA GLN A 13 -17.87 -1.74 -6.94
C GLN A 13 -16.53 -1.18 -7.45
N LYS A 14 -15.55 -0.89 -6.56
CA LYS A 14 -14.25 -0.37 -6.98
C LYS A 14 -13.39 -1.47 -7.57
N SER A 15 -12.93 -1.31 -8.80
CA SER A 15 -12.07 -2.28 -9.50
C SER A 15 -10.83 -1.62 -10.09
N GLY A 16 -9.68 -2.29 -9.99
CA GLY A 16 -8.55 -2.06 -10.91
C GLY A 16 -8.71 -2.95 -12.14
N ASN A 17 -8.26 -2.49 -13.31
CA ASN A 17 -8.29 -3.30 -14.53
C ASN A 17 -6.97 -4.09 -14.73
N GLU A 18 -6.98 -5.15 -15.55
CA GLU A 18 -5.79 -6.02 -15.73
C GLU A 18 -4.59 -5.30 -16.36
N ALA A 19 -4.82 -4.38 -17.29
CA ALA A 19 -3.75 -3.61 -17.92
C ALA A 19 -3.04 -2.70 -16.91
N GLU A 20 -3.78 -2.11 -15.98
CA GLU A 20 -3.24 -1.31 -14.90
C GLU A 20 -2.44 -2.15 -13.89
N LEU A 21 -2.79 -3.43 -13.69
CA LEU A 21 -1.99 -4.34 -12.84
C LEU A 21 -0.62 -4.64 -13.46
N ALA A 22 -0.55 -4.83 -14.78
CA ALA A 22 0.72 -5.02 -15.47
C ALA A 22 1.61 -3.77 -15.38
N TRP A 23 1.02 -2.60 -15.62
CA TRP A 23 1.70 -1.30 -15.44
C TRP A 23 2.19 -1.11 -14.00
N LEU A 24 1.34 -1.40 -13.01
CA LEU A 24 1.69 -1.27 -11.59
C LEU A 24 2.88 -2.17 -11.24
N LYS A 25 2.88 -3.42 -11.71
CA LYS A 25 3.98 -4.35 -11.48
C LYS A 25 5.30 -3.84 -12.04
N GLU A 26 5.30 -3.28 -13.25
CA GLU A 26 6.47 -2.65 -13.85
C GLU A 26 6.97 -1.48 -13.00
N LYS A 27 6.08 -0.58 -12.58
CA LYS A 27 6.42 0.59 -11.76
C LYS A 27 6.94 0.23 -10.37
N LEU A 28 6.43 -0.85 -9.78
CA LEU A 28 6.95 -1.40 -8.53
C LEU A 28 8.37 -1.94 -8.68
N ILE A 29 8.68 -2.60 -9.81
CA ILE A 29 10.04 -3.12 -10.09
C ILE A 29 11.02 -1.96 -10.33
N ASN A 30 10.56 -0.89 -11.00
CA ASN A 30 11.37 0.29 -11.31
C ASN A 30 11.42 1.32 -10.18
N ASP A 31 10.99 0.95 -8.96
CA ASP A 31 10.99 1.80 -7.75
C ASP A 31 10.37 3.20 -7.95
N SER A 32 9.32 3.29 -8.77
CA SER A 32 8.68 4.56 -9.15
C SER A 32 7.71 5.02 -8.07
N VAL A 33 8.21 5.35 -6.87
CA VAL A 33 7.42 5.48 -5.63
C VAL A 33 6.24 6.44 -5.75
N THR A 34 6.47 7.64 -6.31
CA THR A 34 5.41 8.65 -6.46
C THR A 34 4.35 8.22 -7.46
N GLU A 35 4.73 7.63 -8.60
CA GLU A 35 3.75 7.14 -9.59
C GLU A 35 2.89 6.00 -9.02
N VAL A 36 3.51 5.07 -8.31
CA VAL A 36 2.79 4.00 -7.60
C VAL A 36 1.86 4.60 -6.55
N GLY A 37 2.36 5.50 -5.71
CA GLY A 37 1.58 6.14 -4.65
C GLY A 37 0.35 6.87 -5.19
N ASP A 38 0.53 7.69 -6.23
CA ASP A 38 -0.56 8.43 -6.88
C ASP A 38 -1.62 7.49 -7.47
N TYR A 39 -1.18 6.40 -8.12
CA TYR A 39 -2.08 5.41 -8.67
C TYR A 39 -2.90 4.70 -7.58
N LEU A 40 -2.27 4.29 -6.48
CA LEU A 40 -2.97 3.65 -5.35
C LEU A 40 -3.96 4.63 -4.69
N MET A 41 -3.58 5.90 -4.51
CA MET A 41 -4.48 6.94 -4.00
C MET A 41 -5.70 7.14 -4.92
N LYS A 42 -5.49 7.14 -6.24
CA LYS A 42 -6.57 7.21 -7.23
C LYS A 42 -7.54 6.04 -7.10
N LEU A 43 -7.05 4.81 -6.99
CA LEU A 43 -7.90 3.62 -6.80
C LEU A 43 -8.76 3.70 -5.53
N ASN A 44 -8.21 4.29 -4.47
CA ASN A 44 -8.94 4.55 -3.23
C ASN A 44 -9.98 5.69 -3.37
N GLY A 45 -10.08 6.34 -4.53
CA GLY A 45 -11.05 7.40 -4.83
C GLY A 45 -10.62 8.78 -4.36
N TYR A 46 -9.32 8.98 -4.06
CA TYR A 46 -8.78 10.30 -3.74
C TYR A 46 -8.52 11.18 -4.97
N ASP A 47 -8.76 10.65 -6.16
CA ASP A 47 -8.85 11.39 -7.42
C ASP A 47 -10.34 11.58 -7.75
N SER A 48 -10.87 12.76 -7.47
CA SER A 48 -12.26 13.11 -7.74
C SER A 48 -12.35 14.47 -8.44
N LYS A 49 -13.48 14.74 -9.11
CA LYS A 49 -13.73 16.03 -9.77
C LYS A 49 -13.66 17.23 -8.82
N THR A 50 -13.91 16.99 -7.53
CA THR A 50 -13.98 18.03 -6.48
C THR A 50 -12.67 18.21 -5.73
N GLY A 51 -11.65 17.40 -6.02
CA GLY A 51 -10.35 17.47 -5.35
C GLY A 51 -9.54 16.22 -5.58
N THR A 52 -8.23 16.40 -5.65
CA THR A 52 -7.25 15.32 -5.79
C THR A 52 -6.27 15.39 -4.63
N LEU A 53 -6.15 14.29 -3.86
CA LEU A 53 -5.08 14.15 -2.88
C LEU A 53 -3.94 13.33 -3.48
N LYS A 54 -2.78 13.97 -3.62
CA LYS A 54 -1.56 13.39 -4.19
C LYS A 54 -0.74 12.63 -3.16
N SER A 55 0.05 11.67 -3.61
CA SER A 55 0.87 10.84 -2.73
C SER A 55 1.89 11.65 -1.94
N ASP A 56 2.42 12.73 -2.52
CA ASP A 56 3.40 13.56 -1.83
C ASP A 56 2.79 14.32 -0.64
N SER A 57 1.57 14.84 -0.78
CA SER A 57 0.83 15.45 0.33
C SER A 57 0.53 14.43 1.43
N MET A 58 0.15 13.21 1.05
CA MET A 58 -0.05 12.11 2.00
C MET A 58 1.26 11.70 2.69
N ARG A 59 2.36 11.62 1.94
CA ARG A 59 3.69 11.31 2.48
C ARG A 59 4.11 12.36 3.49
N GLU A 60 3.93 13.65 3.18
CA GLU A 60 4.23 14.73 4.12
C GLU A 60 3.45 14.59 5.42
N PHE A 61 2.14 14.32 5.34
CA PHE A 61 1.31 14.05 6.50
C PHE A 61 1.80 12.83 7.30
N ILE A 62 2.11 11.74 6.61
CA ILE A 62 2.66 10.53 7.24
C ILE A 62 3.97 10.84 7.96
N THR A 63 4.93 11.43 7.27
CA THR A 63 6.28 11.73 7.79
C THR A 63 6.21 12.64 9.03
N LYS A 64 5.35 13.67 9.01
CA LYS A 64 5.28 14.68 10.07
C LYS A 64 4.36 14.29 11.22
N THR A 65 3.29 13.53 10.95
CA THR A 65 2.23 13.32 11.93
C THR A 65 2.09 11.88 12.37
N ILE A 66 2.23 10.91 11.46
CA ILE A 66 1.93 9.51 11.74
C ILE A 66 3.18 8.72 12.11
N ALA A 67 4.21 8.72 11.26
CA ALA A 67 5.42 7.94 11.44
C ALA A 67 6.11 8.17 12.81
N PRO A 68 6.18 9.40 13.38
CA PRO A 68 6.76 9.60 14.71
C PRO A 68 5.99 8.88 15.83
N LYS A 69 4.66 8.75 15.69
CA LYS A 69 3.80 8.07 16.68
C LYS A 69 3.86 6.56 16.57
N LEU A 70 4.30 6.06 15.43
CA LEU A 70 4.47 4.64 15.14
C LEU A 70 5.92 4.18 15.30
N ALA A 71 6.79 5.04 15.85
CA ALA A 71 8.18 4.70 16.12
C ALA A 71 8.25 3.50 17.07
N GLY A 72 9.04 2.50 16.70
CA GLY A 72 9.20 1.27 17.47
C GLY A 72 8.24 0.14 17.06
N CYS A 73 7.11 0.43 16.44
CA CYS A 73 6.20 -0.61 15.93
C CYS A 73 6.92 -1.54 14.93
N GLU A 74 6.53 -2.81 14.96
CA GLU A 74 7.08 -3.88 14.10
C GLU A 74 6.03 -4.44 13.15
N SER A 75 4.75 -4.15 13.39
CA SER A 75 3.64 -4.60 12.57
C SER A 75 2.59 -3.51 12.39
N PHE A 76 1.97 -3.48 11.21
CA PHE A 76 0.88 -2.57 10.87
C PHE A 76 -0.30 -3.33 10.29
N TYR A 77 -1.52 -2.93 10.70
CA TYR A 77 -2.75 -3.46 10.13
C TYR A 77 -3.69 -2.31 9.79
N ASP A 78 -4.16 -2.25 8.54
CA ASP A 78 -5.03 -1.17 8.05
C ASP A 78 -6.45 -1.70 7.76
N VAL A 79 -7.45 -1.11 8.43
CA VAL A 79 -8.87 -1.48 8.29
C VAL A 79 -9.52 -0.53 7.29
N GLY A 80 -10.00 -1.09 6.18
CA GLY A 80 -10.38 -0.29 5.01
C GLY A 80 -9.15 0.10 4.20
N CYS A 81 -8.22 -0.83 4.00
CA CYS A 81 -6.92 -0.55 3.39
C CYS A 81 -7.01 -0.18 1.90
N GLY A 82 -8.14 -0.44 1.25
CA GLY A 82 -8.31 -0.28 -0.19
C GLY A 82 -7.19 -0.97 -0.95
N SER A 83 -6.50 -0.22 -1.82
CA SER A 83 -5.37 -0.72 -2.59
C SER A 83 -4.04 -0.78 -1.81
N GLY A 84 -4.06 -0.54 -0.50
CA GLY A 84 -2.88 -0.47 0.36
C GLY A 84 -2.11 0.86 0.27
N ALA A 85 -2.71 1.93 -0.29
CA ALA A 85 -2.02 3.20 -0.55
C ALA A 85 -1.36 3.81 0.70
N PHE A 86 -2.06 3.81 1.83
CA PHE A 86 -1.55 4.37 3.07
C PHE A 86 -0.36 3.55 3.62
N LEU A 87 -0.54 2.23 3.74
CA LEU A 87 0.51 1.32 4.18
C LEU A 87 1.75 1.38 3.28
N TYR A 88 1.55 1.43 1.95
CA TYR A 88 2.63 1.60 0.99
C TYR A 88 3.47 2.85 1.32
N LEU A 89 2.83 4.03 1.40
CA LEU A 89 3.54 5.28 1.67
C LEU A 89 4.17 5.34 3.07
N LEU A 90 3.52 4.76 4.09
CA LEU A 90 4.06 4.66 5.43
C LEU A 90 5.35 3.84 5.46
N LEU A 91 5.32 2.67 4.83
CA LEU A 91 6.45 1.76 4.84
C LEU A 91 7.63 2.34 4.06
N GLU A 92 7.39 3.02 2.94
CA GLU A 92 8.43 3.74 2.20
C GLU A 92 9.13 4.78 3.07
N ASP A 93 8.39 5.60 3.83
CA ASP A 93 8.97 6.58 4.76
C ASP A 93 9.80 5.90 5.85
N LEU A 94 9.27 4.83 6.45
CA LEU A 94 9.95 4.08 7.50
C LEU A 94 11.21 3.36 6.99
N GLN A 95 11.18 2.77 5.81
CA GLN A 95 12.33 2.10 5.20
C GLN A 95 13.43 3.09 4.86
N ASN A 96 13.10 4.22 4.22
CA ASN A 96 14.07 5.26 3.88
C ASN A 96 14.79 5.81 5.12
N LYS A 97 14.07 5.99 6.23
CA LYS A 97 14.68 6.41 7.52
C LYS A 97 15.58 5.36 8.16
N ASN A 98 15.44 4.09 7.80
CA ASN A 98 16.26 2.99 8.32
C ASN A 98 17.34 2.51 7.34
N ALA A 99 17.39 3.02 6.11
CA ALA A 99 18.33 2.59 5.06
C ALA A 99 19.82 2.73 5.47
N ASN A 100 20.15 3.69 6.33
CA ASN A 100 21.51 3.94 6.80
C ASN A 100 21.88 3.14 8.07
N LYS A 101 21.05 2.20 8.51
CA LYS A 101 21.33 1.38 9.70
C LYS A 101 21.92 0.03 9.29
N ASN A 102 22.89 -0.47 10.07
CA ASN A 102 23.58 -1.75 9.83
C ASN A 102 22.66 -3.00 9.84
N THR A 103 21.37 -2.82 10.14
CA THR A 103 20.38 -3.89 10.07
C THR A 103 19.09 -3.31 9.48
N PRO A 104 18.71 -3.68 8.25
CA PRO A 104 17.44 -3.29 7.66
C PRO A 104 16.29 -3.73 8.56
N LYS A 105 15.39 -2.81 8.92
CA LYS A 105 14.19 -3.16 9.68
C LYS A 105 13.10 -3.67 8.75
N THR A 106 12.62 -4.86 9.07
CA THR A 106 11.45 -5.48 8.47
C THR A 106 10.21 -5.20 9.33
N TYR A 107 9.09 -4.92 8.67
CA TYR A 107 7.76 -4.65 9.20
C TYR A 107 6.78 -5.71 8.68
N ALA A 108 6.00 -6.30 9.57
CA ALA A 108 4.86 -7.13 9.19
C ALA A 108 3.67 -6.23 8.79
N VAL A 109 3.00 -6.54 7.69
CA VAL A 109 1.82 -5.76 7.26
C VAL A 109 0.64 -6.63 6.93
N GLY A 110 -0.54 -6.13 7.25
CA GLY A 110 -1.82 -6.71 6.86
C GLY A 110 -2.86 -5.63 6.65
N GLY A 111 -4.00 -6.02 6.10
CA GLY A 111 -5.14 -5.14 6.00
C GLY A 111 -6.37 -5.90 5.52
N CYS A 112 -7.51 -5.25 5.63
CA CYS A 112 -8.76 -5.75 5.08
C CYS A 112 -9.54 -4.61 4.42
N ASP A 113 -10.33 -4.96 3.41
CA ASP A 113 -11.25 -4.05 2.75
C ASP A 113 -12.50 -4.85 2.32
N TYR A 114 -13.56 -4.15 1.92
CA TYR A 114 -14.72 -4.80 1.30
C TYR A 114 -14.51 -5.05 -0.19
N SER A 115 -13.54 -4.40 -0.83
CA SER A 115 -13.26 -4.55 -2.25
C SER A 115 -12.21 -5.64 -2.52
N ASP A 116 -12.65 -6.80 -2.99
CA ASP A 116 -11.75 -7.90 -3.39
C ASP A 116 -10.76 -7.47 -4.48
N SER A 117 -11.18 -6.60 -5.40
CA SER A 117 -10.30 -6.07 -6.45
C SER A 117 -9.20 -5.18 -5.88
N LEU A 118 -9.51 -4.33 -4.91
CA LEU A 118 -8.49 -3.51 -4.26
C LEU A 118 -7.58 -4.35 -3.36
N ILE A 119 -8.11 -5.37 -2.69
CA ILE A 119 -7.29 -6.36 -1.95
C ILE A 119 -6.30 -7.04 -2.90
N ARG A 120 -6.73 -7.47 -4.10
CA ARG A 120 -5.80 -8.04 -5.10
C ARG A 120 -4.69 -7.07 -5.51
N VAL A 121 -4.99 -5.77 -5.61
CA VAL A 121 -3.98 -4.73 -5.88
C VAL A 121 -3.01 -4.63 -4.70
N ALA A 122 -3.51 -4.52 -3.47
CA ALA A 122 -2.68 -4.45 -2.27
C ALA A 122 -1.75 -5.67 -2.15
N ASP A 123 -2.30 -6.87 -2.39
CA ASP A 123 -1.55 -8.12 -2.45
C ASP A 123 -0.42 -8.07 -3.47
N LEU A 124 -0.69 -7.56 -4.68
CA LEU A 124 0.33 -7.41 -5.72
C LEU A 124 1.42 -6.44 -5.27
N VAL A 125 1.07 -5.30 -4.67
CA VAL A 125 2.01 -4.30 -4.16
C VAL A 125 2.97 -4.94 -3.15
N PHE A 126 2.44 -5.57 -2.10
CA PHE A 126 3.25 -6.10 -1.01
C PHE A 126 3.93 -7.44 -1.32
N LYS A 127 3.48 -8.17 -2.36
CA LYS A 127 4.20 -9.34 -2.91
C LYS A 127 5.34 -8.95 -3.84
N THR A 128 5.18 -7.87 -4.62
CA THR A 128 6.15 -7.45 -5.65
C THR A 128 7.25 -6.58 -5.05
N LYS A 129 6.87 -5.52 -4.35
CA LYS A 129 7.79 -4.77 -3.51
C LYS A 129 7.75 -5.49 -2.18
N ALA A 130 8.75 -6.33 -1.91
CA ALA A 130 8.90 -6.98 -0.63
C ALA A 130 9.22 -5.93 0.44
N ILE A 131 8.21 -5.13 0.79
CA ILE A 131 8.11 -4.49 2.08
C ILE A 131 7.67 -5.53 3.12
N ASN A 132 7.91 -6.82 2.88
CA ASN A 132 8.92 -7.62 3.57
C ASN A 132 8.76 -9.09 3.15
N ARG A 133 9.86 -9.85 3.20
CA ARG A 133 9.76 -11.21 3.74
C ARG A 133 10.54 -11.20 5.04
N ALA A 134 9.82 -11.28 6.16
CA ALA A 134 10.39 -11.78 7.40
C ALA A 134 11.16 -13.08 7.08
N GLY A 135 12.33 -13.27 7.70
CA GLY A 135 13.28 -14.34 7.42
C GLY A 135 12.63 -15.66 6.97
N GLY A 136 12.67 -15.91 5.67
CA GLY A 136 12.51 -17.23 5.10
C GLY A 136 13.91 -17.74 4.85
N GLY A 137 14.50 -18.42 5.83
CA GLY A 137 15.68 -19.23 5.61
C GLY A 137 15.40 -20.17 4.43
N ALA A 138 16.02 -19.91 3.29
CA ALA A 138 16.21 -20.91 2.28
C ALA A 138 17.18 -21.93 2.89
N GLY A 139 16.61 -22.89 3.63
CA GLY A 139 17.24 -24.17 3.84
C GLY A 139 17.63 -24.69 2.46
N LYS A 140 18.93 -24.87 2.27
CA LYS A 140 19.48 -25.61 1.14
C LYS A 140 18.81 -26.98 1.14
N THR A 141 17.97 -27.25 0.15
CA THR A 141 17.72 -28.61 -0.32
C THR A 141 18.41 -28.73 -1.67
N THR A 142 19.71 -29.01 -1.61
CA THR A 142 20.42 -29.67 -2.71
C THR A 142 20.08 -31.16 -2.66
N PRO A 143 19.81 -31.83 -3.78
CA PRO A 143 20.14 -33.24 -3.92
C PRO A 143 21.64 -33.47 -3.71
#